data_AF-A0A8T3TLN7-F1
#
_entry.id   AF-A0A8T3TLN7-F1
#
_cell.length_a   1.000
_cell.length_b   1.000
_cell.length_c   1.000
_cell.angle_alpha   90.00
_cell.angle_beta   90.00
_cell.angle_gamma   90.00
#
_symmetry.space_group_name_H-M   'P 1'
#
loop_
_entity.id
_entity.type
_entity.pdbx_description
1 polymer ?
#
loop_
_entity_poly.entity_id
_entity_poly.type
_entity_poly.pdbx_seq_one_letter_code
_entity_poly.pdbx_strand_id
1 'polypeptide(L)'
;MPTTRSALDLLRGVGLIADGPARWEERVSGRGPGVYLIELPDAPEEAPIDQAVVRAWIESTPDLLLDGERPTPHQLTQRLATFWLPRVPVLFIGQAPRSIAGRIAAQQQTPL
;
A
#
# COMPACT_ATOMS: atom_id res chain seq x y z
N MET A 1 25.10 1.67 -7.94
CA MET A 1 23.92 0.95 -7.40
C MET A 1 22.85 1.99 -7.16
N PRO A 2 21.65 1.92 -7.78
CA PRO A 2 20.59 2.83 -7.39
C PRO A 2 20.22 2.50 -5.93
N THR A 3 20.47 3.44 -5.04
CA THR A 3 20.15 3.33 -3.61
C THR A 3 18.64 3.17 -3.49
N THR A 4 18.18 2.12 -2.82
CA THR A 4 16.77 1.95 -2.44
C THR A 4 16.30 3.24 -1.76
N ARG A 5 15.36 3.96 -2.38
CA ARG A 5 14.82 5.20 -1.81
C ARG A 5 13.70 4.86 -0.85
N SER A 6 13.86 5.26 0.41
CA SER A 6 12.80 5.16 1.42
C SER A 6 11.65 6.13 1.11
N ALA A 7 10.50 5.94 1.75
CA ALA A 7 9.40 6.90 1.70
C ALA A 7 9.85 8.31 2.12
N LEU A 8 10.71 8.39 3.14
CA LEU A 8 11.26 9.65 3.64
C LEU A 8 12.14 10.36 2.60
N ASP A 9 12.94 9.62 1.84
CA ASP A 9 13.77 10.18 0.77
C ASP A 9 12.92 10.76 -0.37
N LEU A 10 11.81 10.11 -0.70
CA LEU A 10 10.88 10.61 -1.72
C LEU A 10 10.19 11.91 -1.28
N LEU A 11 9.71 11.96 -0.03
CA LEU A 11 9.08 13.17 0.52
C LEU A 11 10.07 14.34 0.53
N ARG A 12 11.29 14.12 1.01
CA ARG A 12 12.35 15.15 0.99
C ARG A 12 12.71 15.57 -0.43
N GLY A 13 12.75 14.63 -1.37
CA GLY A 13 13.08 14.89 -2.77
C GLY A 13 12.10 15.85 -3.46
N VAL A 14 10.88 15.98 -2.95
CA VAL A 14 9.86 16.94 -3.43
C VAL A 14 9.64 18.12 -2.48
N GLY A 15 10.56 18.35 -1.53
CA GLY A 15 10.53 19.48 -0.60
C GLY A 15 9.54 19.33 0.56
N LEU A 16 9.04 18.12 0.83
CA LEU A 16 8.17 17.85 1.96
C LEU A 16 8.98 17.41 3.19
N ILE A 17 8.47 17.77 4.36
CA ILE A 17 8.99 17.33 5.67
C ILE A 17 7.98 16.35 6.24
N ALA A 18 8.44 15.16 6.62
CA ALA A 18 7.60 14.15 7.24
C ALA A 18 7.54 14.35 8.76
N ASP A 19 6.36 14.21 9.35
CA ASP A 19 6.15 14.25 10.81
C ASP A 19 6.73 13.00 11.54
N GLY A 20 7.26 12.03 10.79
CA GLY A 20 7.98 10.86 11.29
C GLY A 20 7.71 9.62 10.44
N PRO A 21 8.48 8.53 10.62
CA PRO A 21 7.96 7.19 10.36
C PRO A 21 7.11 6.74 11.56
N ALA A 22 6.02 6.01 11.29
CA ALA A 22 5.26 5.27 12.29
C ALA A 22 5.19 3.81 11.82
N ARG A 23 5.28 2.85 12.75
CA ARG A 23 5.09 1.45 12.36
C ARG A 23 3.63 1.20 11.98
N TRP A 24 3.39 0.17 11.18
CA TRP A 24 2.03 -0.29 10.94
C TRP A 24 1.36 -0.59 12.30
N GLU A 25 0.06 -0.26 12.43
CA GLU A 25 -0.73 -0.33 13.67
C GLU A 25 -0.39 0.68 14.77
N GLU A 26 0.71 1.44 14.66
CA GLU A 26 0.98 2.55 15.56
C GLU A 26 0.13 3.79 15.21
N ARG A 27 -0.13 4.61 16.24
CA ARG A 27 -0.82 5.88 16.04
C ARG A 27 0.10 6.88 15.32
N VAL A 28 -0.41 7.43 14.22
CA VAL A 28 0.27 8.48 13.45
C VAL A 28 -0.11 9.86 14.00
N SER A 29 0.89 10.74 14.17
CA SER A 29 0.71 12.09 14.71
C SER A 29 0.05 13.10 13.74
N GLY A 30 0.04 12.81 12.43
CA GLY A 30 -0.46 13.70 11.38
C GLY A 30 -1.98 13.92 11.44
N ARG A 31 -2.44 14.91 12.22
CA ARG A 31 -3.87 15.18 12.42
C ARG A 31 -4.53 16.00 11.30
N GLY A 32 -3.75 16.72 10.50
CA GLY A 32 -4.21 17.53 9.38
C GLY A 32 -4.23 16.81 8.02
N PRO A 33 -4.65 17.51 6.95
CA PRO A 33 -4.60 17.01 5.57
C PRO A 33 -3.16 16.90 5.06
N GLY A 34 -2.93 16.04 4.07
CA GLY A 34 -1.63 15.92 3.42
C GLY A 34 -1.42 14.60 2.68
N VAL A 35 -0.17 14.30 2.36
CA VAL A 35 0.27 13.07 1.68
C VAL A 35 0.96 12.16 2.70
N TYR A 36 0.76 10.86 2.56
CA TYR A 36 1.43 9.85 3.37
C TYR A 36 1.89 8.69 2.48
N LEU A 37 2.96 8.03 2.90
CA LEU A 37 3.52 6.88 2.22
C LEU A 37 3.54 5.70 3.19
N ILE A 38 3.27 4.50 2.68
CA ILE A 38 3.44 3.23 3.41
C ILE A 38 4.57 2.49 2.73
N GLU A 39 5.55 2.06 3.50
CA GLU A 39 6.70 1.28 3.02
C GLU A 39 6.74 -0.10 3.67
N LEU A 40 7.25 -1.07 2.90
CA LEU A 40 7.65 -2.38 3.37
C LEU A 40 9.00 -2.30 4.09
N PRO A 41 9.29 -3.25 5.00
CA PRO A 41 10.58 -3.30 5.69
C PRO A 41 11.77 -3.61 4.75
N ASP A 42 11.50 -4.14 3.55
CA ASP A 42 12.48 -4.41 2.51
C ASP A 42 11.92 -3.99 1.13
N ALA A 43 12.74 -4.06 0.10
CA ALA A 43 12.40 -3.69 -1.27
C ALA A 43 12.38 -4.95 -2.17
N PRO A 44 11.35 -5.80 -2.06
CA PRO A 44 11.35 -7.09 -2.73
C PRO A 44 11.30 -6.92 -4.26
N GLU A 45 11.98 -7.83 -4.95
CA GLU A 45 12.00 -7.86 -6.41
C GLU A 45 10.64 -8.26 -6.98
N GLU A 46 9.96 -9.20 -6.32
CA GLU A 46 8.62 -9.67 -6.67
C GLU A 46 7.56 -9.13 -5.71
N ALA A 47 6.31 -9.01 -6.19
CA ALA A 47 5.20 -8.56 -5.37
C ALA A 47 4.89 -9.58 -4.26
N PRO A 48 4.94 -9.20 -2.97
CA PRO A 48 4.72 -10.13 -1.86
C PRO A 48 3.21 -10.37 -1.63
N ILE A 49 2.53 -10.96 -2.62
CA ILE A 49 1.08 -11.18 -2.60
C ILE A 49 0.79 -12.62 -2.16
N ASP A 50 0.09 -12.78 -1.03
CA ASP A 50 -0.37 -14.08 -0.56
C ASP A 50 -1.61 -14.54 -1.35
N GLN A 51 -1.45 -15.63 -2.11
CA GLN A 51 -2.52 -16.20 -2.93
C GLN A 51 -3.69 -16.76 -2.10
N ALA A 52 -3.45 -17.19 -0.86
CA ALA A 52 -4.52 -17.64 0.04
C ALA A 52 -5.41 -16.48 0.49
N VAL A 53 -4.80 -15.31 0.78
CA VAL A 53 -5.54 -14.08 1.07
C VAL A 53 -6.34 -13.62 -0.15
N VAL A 54 -5.75 -13.68 -1.35
CA VAL A 54 -6.46 -13.33 -2.60
C VAL A 54 -7.65 -14.27 -2.84
N ARG A 55 -7.52 -15.56 -2.56
CA ARG A 55 -8.63 -16.51 -2.63
C ARG A 55 -9.75 -16.13 -1.67
N ALA A 56 -9.43 -15.88 -0.40
CA ALA A 56 -10.40 -15.49 0.61
C ALA A 56 -11.15 -14.19 0.19
N TRP A 57 -10.43 -13.24 -0.41
CA TRP A 57 -11.02 -12.01 -0.92
C TRP A 57 -12.00 -12.23 -2.08
N ILE A 58 -11.68 -13.12 -3.04
CA ILE A 58 -12.59 -13.49 -4.14
C ILE A 58 -13.84 -14.22 -3.60
N GLU A 59 -13.71 -14.97 -2.51
CA GLU A 59 -14.82 -15.64 -1.83
C GLU A 59 -15.70 -14.65 -1.06
N SER A 60 -15.11 -13.65 -0.40
CA SER A 60 -15.83 -12.62 0.36
C SER A 60 -16.47 -11.54 -0.52
N THR A 61 -16.05 -11.42 -1.79
CA THR A 61 -16.54 -10.42 -2.75
C THR A 61 -17.15 -11.09 -4.00
N PRO A 62 -18.41 -11.57 -3.95
CA PRO A 62 -19.03 -12.32 -5.04
C PRO A 62 -19.10 -11.56 -6.38
N ASP A 63 -19.23 -10.24 -6.33
CA ASP A 63 -19.36 -9.37 -7.50
C ASP A 63 -18.01 -8.88 -8.07
N LEU A 64 -16.88 -9.41 -7.58
CA LEU A 64 -15.56 -9.06 -8.08
C LEU A 64 -15.35 -9.63 -9.49
N LEU A 65 -15.11 -8.73 -10.44
CA LEU A 65 -14.78 -9.07 -11.83
C LEU A 65 -13.42 -8.49 -12.21
N LEU A 66 -12.68 -9.25 -13.01
CA LEU A 66 -11.46 -8.84 -13.69
C LEU A 66 -11.73 -8.91 -15.19
N ASP A 67 -11.68 -7.75 -15.86
CA ASP A 67 -11.98 -7.61 -17.29
C ASP A 67 -13.36 -8.18 -17.70
N GLY A 68 -14.33 -8.09 -16.78
CA GLY A 68 -15.72 -8.55 -17.00
C GLY A 68 -16.01 -9.99 -16.56
N GLU A 69 -15.00 -10.76 -16.18
CA GLU A 69 -15.14 -12.16 -15.77
C GLU A 69 -14.69 -12.37 -14.33
N ARG A 70 -15.23 -13.39 -13.65
CA ARG A 70 -14.78 -13.71 -12.29
C ARG A 70 -13.39 -14.33 -12.33
N PRO A 71 -12.35 -13.72 -11.73
CA PRO A 71 -11.00 -14.23 -11.82
C PRO A 71 -10.78 -15.45 -10.92
N THR A 72 -9.86 -16.32 -11.32
CA THR A 72 -9.21 -17.26 -10.40
C THR A 72 -8.22 -16.53 -9.49
N PRO A 73 -7.84 -17.11 -8.32
CA PRO A 73 -6.82 -16.49 -7.46
C PRO A 73 -5.50 -16.21 -8.19
N HIS A 74 -5.07 -17.09 -9.10
CA HIS A 74 -3.85 -16.89 -9.87
C HIS A 74 -3.95 -15.69 -10.82
N GLN A 75 -5.05 -15.55 -11.57
CA GLN A 75 -5.26 -14.43 -12.48
C GLN A 75 -5.28 -13.10 -11.74
N LEU A 76 -5.97 -13.03 -10.59
CA LEU A 76 -6.03 -11.81 -9.80
C LEU A 76 -4.65 -11.47 -9.19
N THR A 77 -3.92 -12.44 -8.64
CA THR A 77 -2.55 -12.23 -8.15
C THR A 77 -1.64 -11.71 -9.26
N GLN A 78 -1.65 -12.33 -10.44
CA GLN A 78 -0.85 -11.87 -11.58
C GLN A 78 -1.20 -10.45 -11.98
N ARG A 79 -2.50 -10.12 -12.05
CA ARG A 79 -2.95 -8.76 -12.37
C ARG A 79 -2.44 -7.76 -11.33
N LEU A 80 -2.60 -8.05 -10.04
CA LEU A 80 -2.13 -7.18 -8.96
C LEU A 80 -0.61 -6.98 -9.01
N ALA A 81 0.15 -8.04 -9.31
CA ALA A 81 1.60 -7.98 -9.44
C ALA A 81 2.07 -7.06 -10.58
N THR A 82 1.25 -6.82 -11.61
CA THR A 82 1.62 -5.87 -12.69
C THR A 82 1.75 -4.42 -12.22
N PHE A 83 1.18 -4.08 -11.08
CA PHE A 83 1.32 -2.75 -10.46
C PHE A 83 2.55 -2.66 -9.54
N TRP A 84 3.30 -3.75 -9.35
CA TRP A 84 4.47 -3.79 -8.48
C TRP A 84 5.68 -3.09 -9.10
N LEU A 85 6.38 -2.31 -8.28
CA LEU A 85 7.64 -1.69 -8.67
C LEU A 85 8.80 -2.46 -8.01
N PRO A 86 9.64 -3.18 -8.77
CA PRO A 86 10.69 -4.01 -8.20
C PRO A 86 11.75 -3.13 -7.51
N ARG A 87 12.24 -3.60 -6.35
CA ARG A 87 13.31 -2.92 -5.57
C ARG A 87 12.93 -1.51 -5.10
N VAL A 88 11.64 -1.25 -4.93
CA VAL A 88 11.11 -0.04 -4.29
C VAL A 88 10.32 -0.47 -3.05
N PRO A 89 10.66 0.02 -1.84
CA PRO A 89 9.98 -0.41 -0.61
C PRO A 89 8.61 0.28 -0.46
N VAL A 90 8.36 1.37 -1.19
CA VAL A 90 7.10 2.11 -1.12
C VAL A 90 5.96 1.28 -1.73
N LEU A 91 5.04 0.84 -0.87
CA LEU A 91 3.87 0.03 -1.21
C LEU A 91 2.70 0.91 -1.67
N PHE A 92 2.50 2.05 -1.01
CA PHE A 92 1.32 2.88 -1.22
C PHE A 92 1.63 4.36 -1.01
N ILE A 93 1.10 5.21 -1.88
CA ILE A 93 1.13 6.67 -1.74
C ILE A 93 -0.33 7.14 -1.66
N GLY A 94 -0.68 7.74 -0.53
CA GLY A 94 -2.03 8.21 -0.25
C GLY A 94 -2.09 9.71 -0.02
N GLN A 95 -3.25 10.30 -0.33
CA GLN A 95 -3.60 11.65 0.07
C GLN A 95 -4.80 11.60 1.01
N ALA A 96 -4.77 12.41 2.06
CA ALA A 96 -5.86 12.59 3.00
C ALA A 96 -6.33 14.06 2.95
N PRO A 97 -7.58 14.33 2.54
CA PRO A 97 -8.10 15.71 2.45
C PRO A 97 -8.51 16.32 3.79
N ARG A 98 -8.59 15.50 4.86
CA ARG A 98 -8.98 15.95 6.21
C ARG A 98 -7.94 15.62 7.27
N SER A 99 -7.57 14.35 7.38
CA SER A 99 -6.66 13.85 8.40
C SER A 99 -5.89 12.63 7.92
N ILE A 100 -4.55 12.70 7.93
CA ILE A 100 -3.69 11.55 7.63
C ILE A 100 -3.93 10.43 8.64
N ALA A 101 -3.88 10.74 9.94
CA ALA A 101 -4.11 9.77 11.01
C ALA A 101 -5.48 9.08 10.88
N GLY A 102 -6.53 9.85 10.59
CA GLY A 102 -7.86 9.28 10.36
C GLY A 102 -7.93 8.36 9.14
N ARG A 103 -7.23 8.69 8.05
CA ARG A 103 -7.18 7.86 6.84
C ARG A 103 -6.42 6.56 7.06
N ILE A 104 -5.27 6.62 7.73
CA ILE A 104 -4.45 5.43 8.05
C ILE A 104 -5.22 4.51 9.01
N ALA A 105 -5.87 5.06 10.04
CA ALA A 105 -6.70 4.28 10.95
C ALA A 105 -7.84 3.55 10.22
N ALA A 106 -8.49 4.20 9.25
CA ALA A 106 -9.52 3.56 8.43
C ALA A 106 -8.95 2.41 7.57
N GLN A 107 -7.75 2.56 7.02
CA GLN A 107 -7.08 1.48 6.28
C GLN A 107 -6.76 0.29 7.18
N GLN A 108 -6.25 0.52 8.39
CA GLN A 108 -5.96 -0.52 9.38
C GLN A 108 -7.21 -1.27 9.86
N GLN A 109 -8.37 -0.60 9.85
CA GLN A 109 -9.66 -1.18 10.25
C GLN A 109 -10.41 -1.85 9.09
N THR A 110 -9.92 -1.73 7.86
CA THR A 110 -10.58 -2.34 6.70
C THR A 110 -10.33 -3.86 6.75
N PRO A 111 -11.37 -4.69 6.93
CA PRO A 111 -11.21 -6.13 6.85
C PRO A 111 -10.83 -6.55 5.43
N LEU A 112 -10.05 -7.62 5.32
CA LEU A 112 -9.76 -8.31 4.06
C LEU A 112 -10.84 -9.36 3.75
#